data_AF-A0A2R7JPE2-F1
#
_entry.id   AF-A0A2R7JPE2-F1
#
_cell.length_a   1.000
_cell.length_b   1.000
_cell.length_c   1.000
_cell.angle_alpha   90.00
_cell.angle_beta   90.00
_cell.angle_gamma   90.00
#
_symmetry.space_group_name_H-M   'P 1'
#
loop_
_entity.id
_entity.type
_entity.pdbx_description
1 polymer ?
#
loop_
_entity_poly.entity_id
_entity_poly.type
_entity_poly.pdbx_seq_one_letter_code
_entity_poly.pdbx_strand_id
1 'polypeptide(L)' 'MTHPRFKRILLKLSGEVLMGSSGLSIDPDVIARVAAEIADVKAQG' A
#
# COMPACT_ATOMS: atom_id res chain seq x y z
N MET A 1 11.04 1.50 -20.12
CA MET A 1 10.45 1.41 -18.77
C MET A 1 10.97 2.58 -17.95
N THR A 2 10.07 3.37 -17.36
CA THR A 2 10.46 4.48 -16.47
C THR A 2 10.99 3.89 -15.17
N HIS A 3 12.20 4.24 -14.80
CA HIS A 3 12.77 3.79 -13.53
C HIS A 3 12.11 4.55 -12.37
N PRO A 4 11.82 3.90 -11.23
CA PRO A 4 11.32 4.57 -10.04
C PRO A 4 12.28 5.70 -9.63
N ARG A 5 11.75 6.88 -9.34
CA ARG A 5 12.57 8.03 -8.93
C ARG A 5 13.36 7.79 -7.64
N PHE A 6 12.84 6.92 -6.76
CA PHE A 6 13.42 6.63 -5.45
C PHE A 6 13.74 5.15 -5.33
N LYS A 7 14.98 4.85 -4.92
CA LYS A 7 15.46 3.47 -4.68
C LYS A 7 14.95 2.86 -3.37
N ARG A 8 14.69 3.69 -2.36
CA ARG A 8 14.21 3.26 -1.04
C ARG A 8 13.34 4.35 -0.43
N ILE A 9 12.22 3.93 0.12
CA ILE A 9 11.27 4.80 0.81
C ILE A 9 10.85 4.16 2.13
N LEU A 10 10.37 5.00 3.05
CA LEU A 10 9.57 4.58 4.19
C LEU A 10 8.14 5.06 3.92
N LEU A 11 7.25 4.13 3.57
CA LEU A 11 5.85 4.43 3.34
C LEU A 11 5.10 4.32 4.67
N LYS A 12 4.67 5.46 5.22
CA LYS A 12 3.80 5.50 6.40
C LYS A 12 2.35 5.46 5.97
N LEU A 13 1.60 4.52 6.53
CA LEU A 13 0.14 4.44 6.37
C LEU A 13 -0.53 4.76 7.72
N SER A 14 -1.68 5.45 7.68
CA SER A 14 -2.51 5.62 8.88
C SER A 14 -3.36 4.39 9.12
N GLY A 15 -3.67 4.08 10.38
CA GLY A 15 -4.56 2.95 10.72
C GLY A 15 -5.94 3.09 10.08
N GLU A 16 -6.46 4.33 9.98
CA GLU A 16 -7.77 4.59 9.36
C GLU A 16 -7.82 4.22 7.88
N VAL A 17 -6.69 4.27 7.17
CA VAL A 17 -6.64 3.90 5.74
C VAL A 17 -6.93 2.43 5.56
N LEU A 18 -6.59 1.59 6.54
CA LEU A 18 -6.78 0.13 6.47
C LEU A 18 -8.19 -0.29 6.89
N MET A 19 -9.04 0.62 7.34
CA MET A 19 -10.35 0.31 7.92
C MET A 19 -11.50 0.32 6.88
N GLY A 20 -11.22 0.76 5.65
CA GLY A 20 -12.23 0.86 4.60
C GLY A 20 -13.42 1.74 5.01
N SER A 21 -14.61 1.44 4.50
CA SER A 21 -15.85 2.13 4.85
C SER A 21 -16.48 1.63 6.16
N SER A 22 -15.95 0.58 6.76
CA SER A 22 -16.63 -0.23 7.79
C SER A 22 -16.26 0.08 9.24
N GLY A 23 -15.50 1.15 9.50
CA GLY A 23 -15.17 1.57 10.87
C GLY A 23 -14.08 0.70 11.53
N LEU A 24 -14.05 0.67 12.88
CA LEU A 24 -12.93 0.35 13.81
C LEU A 24 -12.05 -0.90 13.56
N SER A 25 -12.35 -1.75 12.57
CA SER A 25 -11.58 -2.95 12.24
C SER A 25 -10.85 -2.80 10.90
N ILE A 26 -9.80 -3.59 10.73
CA ILE A 26 -9.08 -3.68 9.47
C ILE A 26 -9.97 -4.35 8.42
N ASP A 27 -10.07 -3.72 7.25
CA ASP A 27 -10.75 -4.22 6.08
C ASP A 27 -9.78 -5.11 5.25
N PRO A 28 -10.08 -6.42 5.11
CA PRO A 28 -9.23 -7.35 4.38
C PRO A 28 -9.04 -6.98 2.90
N ASP A 29 -10.07 -6.42 2.26
CA ASP A 29 -10.02 -6.07 0.84
C ASP A 29 -9.11 -4.86 0.62
N VAL A 30 -9.17 -3.89 1.55
CA VAL A 30 -8.26 -2.74 1.53
C VAL A 30 -6.82 -3.18 1.76
N ILE A 31 -6.57 -4.09 2.71
CA ILE A 31 -5.24 -4.66 2.90
C ILE A 31 -4.74 -5.35 1.64
N ALA A 32 -5.56 -6.20 1.02
CA ALA A 32 -5.16 -6.95 -0.17
C ALA A 32 -4.77 -6.01 -1.31
N ARG A 33 -5.56 -4.94 -1.52
CA ARG A 33 -5.26 -3.92 -2.53
C ARG A 33 -3.94 -3.20 -2.25
N VAL A 34 -3.75 -2.68 -1.03
CA VAL A 34 -2.54 -1.95 -0.66
C VAL A 34 -1.30 -2.84 -0.77
N ALA A 35 -1.41 -4.12 -0.39
CA ALA A 35 -0.33 -5.09 -0.53
C ALA A 35 0.05 -5.31 -2.01
N ALA A 36 -0.93 -5.40 -2.90
CA ALA A 36 -0.70 -5.54 -4.35
C ALA A 36 0.00 -4.30 -4.93
N GLU A 37 -0.46 -3.10 -4.59
CA GLU A 37 0.17 -1.84 -5.05
C GLU A 37 1.64 -1.74 -4.59
N ILE A 38 1.95 -2.14 -3.36
CA ILE A 38 3.34 -2.17 -2.85
C ILE A 38 4.18 -3.19 -3.60
N ALA A 39 3.63 -4.38 -3.88
CA ALA A 39 4.30 -5.43 -4.63
C ALA A 39 4.63 -4.98 -6.07
N ASP A 40 3.68 -4.30 -6.72
CA ASP A 40 3.84 -3.78 -8.08
C ASP A 40 4.96 -2.74 -8.17
N VAL A 41 5.04 -1.82 -7.20
CA VAL A 41 6.13 -0.83 -7.16
C VAL A 41 7.48 -1.50 -6.88
N LYS A 42 7.52 -2.48 -5.96
CA LYS A 42 8.74 -3.24 -5.67
C LYS A 42 9.25 -4.02 -6.89
N ALA A 43 8.36 -4.54 -7.73
CA ALA A 43 8.73 -5.25 -8.95
C ALA A 43 9.37 -4.35 -10.02
N GLN A 44 9.23 -3.02 -9.91
CA GLN A 44 9.77 -2.05 -10.85
C GLN A 44 11.23 -1.65 -10.57
N GLY A 45 11.84 -2.08 -9.45
CA GLY A 45 13.27 -1.87 -9.17
C GLY A 45 13.57 -1.41 -7.75
#